data_AF-A0A918X6Q4-F1
#
_entry.id   AF-A0A918X6Q4-F1
#
_cell.length_a   1.000
_cell.length_b   1.000
_cell.length_c   1.000
_cell.angle_alpha   90.00
_cell.angle_beta   90.00
_cell.angle_gamma   90.00
#
_symmetry.space_group_name_H-M   'P 1'
#
loop_
_entity.id
_entity.type
_entity.pdbx_description
1 polymer ?
#
loop_
_entity_poly.entity_id
_entity_poly.type
_entity_poly.pdbx_seq_one_letter_code
_entity_poly.pdbx_strand_id
1 'polypeptide(L)'
;MILNLDVPGPEADWMDAPTTACANPNPALQTSMWWYVSGLFREVAALAPSLEAMAGRLKLTIERGWEDLGGVDVAMIQIRGVHFALHRLQDSAMTDTIVSVLRETEDDQAALDVLLSALGIGRDAVTYDASSA
;
A
#
# COMPACT_ATOMS: atom_id res chain seq x y z
N MET A 1 -15.34 -13.24 13.39
CA MET A 1 -16.02 -12.18 12.63
C MET A 1 -14.95 -11.14 12.37
N ILE A 2 -14.36 -11.15 11.17
CA ILE A 2 -13.36 -10.15 10.79
C ILE A 2 -14.14 -8.89 10.46
N LEU A 3 -13.85 -7.79 11.16
CA LEU A 3 -14.39 -6.48 10.83
C LEU A 3 -13.79 -6.12 9.47
N ASN A 4 -14.59 -6.17 8.41
CA ASN A 4 -14.22 -5.55 7.14
C ASN A 4 -14.23 -4.04 7.41
N LEU A 5 -13.08 -3.50 7.83
CA LEU A 5 -12.89 -2.06 7.97
C LEU A 5 -13.04 -1.47 6.57
N ASP A 6 -14.15 -0.76 6.38
CA ASP A 6 -14.55 -0.27 5.07
C ASP A 6 -13.60 0.85 4.65
N VAL A 7 -12.89 0.63 3.53
CA VAL A 7 -12.08 1.69 2.91
C VAL A 7 -13.04 2.49 2.04
N PRO A 8 -13.12 3.83 2.19
CA PRO A 8 -13.98 4.65 1.34
C PRO A 8 -13.74 4.39 -0.16
N GLY A 9 -14.77 4.61 -0.99
CA GLY A 9 -14.58 4.70 -2.44
C GLY A 9 -13.71 5.90 -2.82
N PRO A 10 -13.14 5.97 -4.04
CA PRO A 10 -12.35 7.13 -4.49
C PRO A 10 -13.20 8.41 -4.52
N GLU A 11 -12.56 9.58 -4.37
CA GLU A 11 -13.26 10.86 -4.59
C GLU A 11 -13.70 10.98 -6.07
N ALA A 12 -14.80 11.70 -6.30
CA ALA A 12 -15.44 11.74 -7.61
C ALA A 12 -14.57 12.38 -8.72
N ASP A 13 -13.68 13.29 -8.35
CA ASP A 13 -12.75 13.97 -9.26
C ASP A 13 -11.41 13.23 -9.43
N TRP A 14 -11.17 12.17 -8.64
CA TRP A 14 -9.93 11.41 -8.73
C TRP A 14 -9.82 10.67 -10.06
N MET A 15 -8.71 10.92 -10.77
CA MET A 15 -8.29 10.12 -11.91
C MET A 15 -7.47 8.90 -11.43
N ASP A 16 -7.15 8.00 -12.35
CA ASP A 16 -6.24 6.88 -12.05
C ASP A 16 -4.90 7.42 -11.52
N ALA A 17 -4.26 6.68 -10.61
CA ALA A 17 -2.97 7.09 -10.07
C ALA A 17 -1.96 7.19 -11.22
N PRO A 18 -1.37 8.38 -11.47
CA PRO A 18 -0.55 8.57 -12.64
C PRO A 18 0.83 7.96 -12.39
N THR A 19 1.51 7.53 -13.44
CA THR A 19 2.89 7.01 -13.38
C THR A 19 3.94 8.11 -13.43
N THR A 20 3.53 9.37 -13.57
CA THR A 20 4.39 10.56 -13.57
C THR A 20 3.71 11.68 -12.80
N ALA A 21 4.49 12.53 -12.13
CA ALA A 21 3.96 13.65 -11.37
C ALA A 21 3.30 14.68 -12.31
N CYS A 22 1.98 14.78 -12.25
CA CYS A 22 1.17 15.76 -12.97
C CYS A 22 0.11 16.33 -12.04
N ALA A 23 -0.61 17.37 -12.48
CA ALA A 23 -1.77 17.86 -11.75
C ALA A 23 -2.86 16.79 -11.76
N ASN A 24 -2.84 15.91 -10.76
CA ASN A 24 -3.81 14.85 -10.54
C ASN A 24 -4.35 14.97 -9.11
N PRO A 25 -5.67 15.01 -8.91
CA PRO A 25 -6.27 15.10 -7.58
C PRO A 25 -6.08 13.82 -6.75
N ASN A 26 -5.72 12.70 -7.37
CA ASN A 26 -5.33 11.49 -6.67
C ASN A 26 -4.01 11.71 -5.90
N PRO A 27 -3.97 11.45 -4.59
CA PRO A 27 -2.77 11.69 -3.77
C PRO A 27 -1.64 10.68 -4.02
N ALA A 28 -1.93 9.57 -4.70
CA ALA A 28 -0.95 8.52 -5.01
C ALA A 28 -0.41 8.65 -6.44
N LEU A 29 0.90 8.49 -6.57
CA LEU A 29 1.58 8.24 -7.85
C LEU A 29 1.85 6.74 -7.95
N GLN A 30 1.41 6.09 -9.03
CA GLN A 30 1.74 4.70 -9.29
C GLN A 30 3.24 4.59 -9.64
N THR A 31 3.94 3.68 -8.99
CA THR A 31 5.33 3.32 -9.30
C THR A 31 5.39 1.86 -9.76
N SER A 32 6.58 1.35 -10.09
CA SER A 32 6.74 0.01 -10.68
C SER A 32 7.27 -1.01 -9.67
N MET A 33 6.74 -2.24 -9.76
CA MET A 33 7.24 -3.43 -9.04
C MET A 33 8.75 -3.67 -9.19
N TRP A 34 9.40 -3.14 -10.24
CA TRP A 34 10.85 -3.22 -10.41
C TRP A 34 11.63 -2.73 -9.17
N TRP A 35 11.12 -1.69 -8.50
CA TRP A 35 11.75 -1.17 -7.27
C TRP A 35 11.58 -2.12 -6.08
N TYR A 36 10.46 -2.83 -5.99
CA TYR A 36 10.21 -3.81 -4.93
C TYR A 36 11.14 -5.02 -5.02
N VAL A 37 11.25 -5.60 -6.22
CA VAL A 37 12.07 -6.80 -6.45
C VAL A 37 13.58 -6.55 -6.29
N SER A 38 14.00 -5.28 -6.27
CA SER A 38 15.39 -4.88 -5.99
C SER A 38 15.78 -4.94 -4.50
N GLY A 39 14.86 -5.32 -3.60
CA GLY A 39 15.14 -5.53 -2.17
C GLY A 39 15.24 -4.25 -1.34
N LEU A 40 14.82 -3.11 -1.90
CA LEU A 40 14.91 -1.78 -1.29
C LEU A 40 13.88 -1.51 -0.20
N PHE A 41 12.88 -2.38 -0.05
CA PHE A 41 11.77 -2.18 0.88
C PHE A 41 11.94 -3.01 2.16
N ARG A 42 11.38 -2.52 3.26
CA ARG A 42 11.22 -3.23 4.53
C ARG A 42 9.76 -3.18 4.95
N GLU A 43 9.27 -4.27 5.53
CA GLU A 43 7.94 -4.33 6.13
C GLU A 43 7.88 -3.45 7.38
N VAL A 44 6.77 -2.74 7.55
CA VAL A 44 6.54 -1.86 8.71
C VAL A 44 5.21 -2.12 9.40
N ALA A 45 4.20 -2.64 8.68
CA ALA A 45 2.89 -2.91 9.25
C ALA A 45 2.09 -3.92 8.40
N ALA A 46 1.01 -4.44 8.98
CA ALA A 46 -0.09 -5.06 8.23
C ALA A 46 -1.41 -4.32 8.51
N LEU A 47 -2.25 -4.23 7.48
CA LEU A 47 -3.54 -3.57 7.53
C LEU A 47 -4.67 -4.59 7.28
N ALA A 48 -5.75 -4.49 8.07
CA ALA A 48 -6.93 -5.35 7.94
C ALA A 48 -7.62 -5.24 6.55
N PRO A 49 -7.74 -4.06 5.91
CA PRO A 49 -8.28 -3.96 4.56
C PRO A 49 -7.48 -4.75 3.52
N SER A 50 -8.19 -5.32 2.54
CA SER A 50 -7.56 -6.04 1.44
C SER A 50 -6.82 -5.10 0.49
N LEU A 51 -5.88 -5.68 -0.25
CA LEU A 51 -5.11 -4.97 -1.26
C LEU A 51 -6.03 -4.37 -2.33
N GLU A 52 -7.07 -5.09 -2.73
CA GLU A 52 -8.08 -4.63 -3.68
C GLU A 52 -8.87 -3.42 -3.17
N ALA A 53 -9.23 -3.39 -1.88
CA ALA A 53 -9.96 -2.26 -1.30
C ALA A 53 -9.11 -0.99 -1.33
N MET A 54 -7.84 -1.10 -0.93
CA MET A 54 -6.90 0.02 -0.96
C MET A 54 -6.56 0.46 -2.38
N ALA A 55 -6.34 -0.49 -3.30
CA ALA A 55 -6.14 -0.20 -4.71
C ALA A 55 -7.37 0.48 -5.34
N GLY A 56 -8.57 0.08 -4.96
CA GLY A 56 -9.82 0.72 -5.38
C GLY A 56 -9.93 2.17 -4.91
N ARG A 57 -9.65 2.44 -3.63
CA ARG A 57 -9.65 3.80 -3.07
C ARG A 57 -8.69 4.72 -3.80
N LEU A 58 -7.46 4.26 -4.04
CA LEU A 58 -6.40 5.06 -4.64
C LEU A 58 -6.30 4.89 -6.16
N LYS A 59 -7.25 4.19 -6.80
CA LYS A 59 -7.29 3.92 -8.25
C LYS A 59 -5.94 3.41 -8.79
N LEU A 60 -5.40 2.40 -8.11
CA LEU A 60 -4.12 1.77 -8.39
C LEU A 60 -4.26 0.57 -9.32
N THR A 61 -3.17 0.26 -10.01
CA THR A 61 -3.01 -1.04 -10.68
C THR A 61 -2.27 -1.98 -9.74
N ILE A 62 -2.84 -3.16 -9.51
CA ILE A 62 -2.16 -4.27 -8.81
C ILE A 62 -1.32 -5.03 -9.84
N GLU A 63 -0.01 -5.02 -9.62
CA GLU A 63 0.96 -5.83 -10.35
C GLU A 63 1.02 -7.23 -9.71
N ARG A 64 1.16 -8.27 -10.55
CA ARG A 64 1.28 -9.66 -10.08
C ARG A 64 2.68 -10.17 -10.39
N GLY A 65 3.32 -10.75 -9.38
CA GLY A 65 4.67 -11.30 -9.44
C GLY A 65 4.80 -12.51 -10.35
N TRP A 66 6.05 -12.85 -10.66
CA TRP A 66 6.44 -13.96 -11.53
C TRP A 66 6.95 -15.15 -10.70
N GLU A 67 6.85 -16.36 -11.26
CA GLU A 67 6.95 -17.67 -10.59
C GLU A 67 8.14 -17.83 -9.61
N ASP A 68 9.28 -17.15 -9.85
CA ASP A 68 10.49 -17.29 -9.04
C ASP A 68 10.48 -16.55 -7.68
N LEU A 69 9.59 -15.56 -7.49
CA LEU A 69 9.46 -14.81 -6.22
C LEU A 69 8.31 -15.33 -5.35
N GLY A 70 7.62 -16.38 -5.80
CA GLY A 70 6.32 -16.77 -5.28
C GLY A 70 5.22 -15.81 -5.78
N GLY A 71 3.99 -16.31 -5.84
CA GLY A 71 2.84 -15.50 -6.24
C GLY A 71 2.63 -14.35 -5.27
N VAL A 72 3.03 -13.14 -5.65
CA VAL A 72 2.83 -11.92 -4.87
C VAL A 72 2.00 -10.92 -5.68
N ASP A 73 0.94 -10.40 -5.07
CA ASP A 73 0.21 -9.27 -5.64
C ASP A 73 0.72 -8.00 -4.94
N VAL A 74 1.12 -6.99 -5.71
CA VAL A 74 1.67 -5.74 -5.18
C VAL A 74 1.10 -4.51 -5.87
N ALA A 75 0.80 -3.46 -5.12
CA ALA A 75 0.60 -2.11 -5.64
C ALA A 75 1.71 -1.21 -5.11
N MET A 76 2.48 -0.62 -6.03
CA MET A 76 3.61 0.24 -5.73
C MET A 76 3.20 1.70 -5.88
N ILE A 77 3.37 2.48 -4.82
CA ILE A 77 2.90 3.87 -4.80
C ILE A 77 3.87 4.83 -4.15
N GLN A 78 3.78 6.09 -4.54
CA GLN A 78 4.38 7.20 -3.82
C GLN A 78 3.30 8.18 -3.37
N ILE A 79 3.30 8.55 -2.08
CA ILE A 79 2.40 9.57 -1.52
C ILE A 79 3.25 10.57 -0.75
N ARG A 80 3.15 11.86 -1.10
CA ARG A 80 3.92 12.95 -0.46
C ARG A 80 5.43 12.67 -0.36
N GLY A 81 6.01 12.04 -1.37
CA GLY A 81 7.44 11.70 -1.41
C GLY A 81 7.78 10.32 -0.81
N VAL A 82 6.90 9.73 0.00
CA VAL A 82 7.14 8.43 0.64
C VAL A 82 6.71 7.30 -0.29
N HIS A 83 7.60 6.32 -0.48
CA HIS A 83 7.34 5.14 -1.31
C HIS A 83 6.83 3.98 -0.47
N PHE A 84 5.76 3.35 -0.94
CA PHE A 84 5.13 2.20 -0.32
C PHE A 84 5.02 1.04 -1.32
N ALA A 85 5.21 -0.17 -0.80
CA ALA A 85 4.75 -1.40 -1.43
C ALA A 85 3.59 -1.96 -0.59
N LEU A 86 2.41 -2.04 -1.18
CA LEU A 86 1.24 -2.70 -0.59
C LEU A 86 1.15 -4.08 -1.21
N HIS A 87 1.30 -5.15 -0.42
CA HIS A 87 1.35 -6.49 -1.01
C HIS A 87 0.68 -7.55 -0.16
N ARG A 88 0.32 -8.66 -0.81
CA ARG A 88 -0.08 -9.90 -0.16
C ARG A 88 0.63 -11.08 -0.80
N LEU A 89 0.81 -12.15 -0.01
CA LEU A 89 1.29 -13.44 -0.49
C LEU A 89 0.09 -14.29 -0.92
N GLN A 90 0.05 -14.75 -2.17
CA GLN A 90 -1.10 -15.45 -2.75
C GLN A 90 -1.46 -16.75 -2.01
N ASP A 91 -0.48 -17.44 -1.41
CA ASP A 91 -0.67 -18.69 -0.67
C ASP A 91 -0.84 -18.51 0.84
N SER A 92 -0.97 -17.27 1.32
CA SER A 92 -1.20 -16.98 2.74
C SER A 92 -2.69 -17.08 3.09
N ALA A 93 -3.00 -17.67 4.23
CA ALA A 93 -4.34 -17.62 4.82
C ALA A 93 -4.68 -16.22 5.37
N MET A 94 -3.68 -15.34 5.51
CA MET A 94 -3.89 -13.95 5.92
C MET A 94 -4.37 -13.11 4.74
N THR A 95 -5.49 -12.42 4.94
CA THR A 95 -6.05 -11.46 3.98
C THR A 95 -5.51 -10.05 4.18
N ASP A 96 -4.81 -9.82 5.30
CA ASP A 96 -4.23 -8.54 5.65
C ASP A 96 -3.21 -8.12 4.59
N THR A 97 -3.21 -6.83 4.28
CA THR A 97 -2.24 -6.29 3.34
C THR A 97 -0.99 -5.85 4.09
N ILE A 98 0.15 -6.34 3.65
CA ILE A 98 1.45 -5.98 4.18
C ILE A 98 1.85 -4.63 3.59
N VAL A 99 2.30 -3.73 4.46
CA VAL A 99 2.82 -2.40 4.10
C VAL A 99 4.32 -2.41 4.29
N SER A 100 5.04 -2.12 3.22
CA SER A 100 6.48 -1.92 3.25
C SER A 100 6.84 -0.52 2.76
N VAL A 101 7.91 0.05 3.31
CA VAL A 101 8.48 1.35 2.90
C VAL A 101 9.92 1.17 2.44
N LEU A 102 10.48 2.15 1.71
CA LEU A 102 11.91 2.15 1.40
C LEU A 102 12.74 2.08 2.68
N ARG A 103 13.85 1.34 2.66
CA ARG A 103 14.78 1.18 3.80
C ARG A 103 15.34 2.51 4.32
N GLU A 104 15.42 3.53 3.47
CA GLU A 104 15.90 4.87 3.82
C GLU A 104 14.85 5.76 4.51
N THR A 105 13.58 5.36 4.53
CA THR A 105 12.54 6.06 5.31
C THR A 105 12.95 6.05 6.78
N GLU A 106 13.08 7.22 7.41
CA GLU A 106 13.57 7.34 8.79
C GLU A 106 12.47 7.16 9.85
N ASP A 107 11.24 7.56 9.54
CA ASP A 107 10.11 7.53 10.47
C ASP A 107 8.95 6.69 9.89
N ASP A 108 8.87 5.45 10.34
CA ASP A 108 7.85 4.47 9.91
C ASP A 108 6.45 4.86 10.36
N GLN A 109 6.34 5.53 11.51
CA GLN A 109 5.05 5.95 12.06
C GLN A 109 4.50 7.12 11.26
N ALA A 110 5.33 8.13 10.96
CA ALA A 110 4.93 9.23 10.10
C ALA A 110 4.61 8.76 8.67
N ALA A 111 5.37 7.80 8.12
CA ALA A 111 5.06 7.18 6.84
C ALA A 111 3.69 6.48 6.86
N LEU A 112 3.42 5.69 7.90
CA LEU A 112 2.14 5.00 8.03
C LEU A 112 0.97 5.98 8.17
N ASP A 113 1.12 7.08 8.92
CA ASP A 113 0.10 8.13 9.00
C ASP A 113 -0.20 8.78 7.64
N VAL A 114 0.82 8.97 6.80
CA VAL A 114 0.65 9.48 5.43
C VAL A 114 -0.21 8.52 4.60
N LEU A 115 0.05 7.21 4.68
CA LEU A 115 -0.72 6.20 3.97
C LEU A 115 -2.16 6.13 4.48
N LEU A 116 -2.37 6.04 5.79
CA LEU A 116 -3.71 5.95 6.39
C LEU A 116 -4.56 7.20 6.08
N SER A 117 -3.94 8.38 6.11
CA SER A 117 -4.60 9.62 5.72
C SER A 117 -5.03 9.63 4.25
N ALA A 118 -4.22 9.09 3.33
CA ALA A 118 -4.58 9.01 1.92
C ALA A 118 -5.71 7.99 1.67
N LEU A 119 -5.70 6.89 2.42
CA LEU A 119 -6.76 5.88 2.40
C LEU A 119 -8.06 6.36 3.06
N GLY A 120 -7.99 7.36 3.93
CA GLY A 120 -9.14 7.85 4.69
C GLY A 120 -9.58 6.92 5.82
N ILE A 121 -8.64 6.15 6.37
CA ILE A 121 -8.88 5.18 7.45
C ILE A 121 -8.04 5.50 8.69
N GLY A 122 -8.44 4.97 9.84
CA GLY A 122 -7.77 5.18 11.12
C GLY A 122 -6.69 4.15 11.44
N ARG A 123 -5.97 4.39 12.54
CA ARG A 123 -4.95 3.48 13.10
C ARG A 123 -5.52 2.15 13.59
N ASP A 124 -6.82 2.07 13.82
CA ASP A 124 -7.57 0.85 14.14
C ASP A 124 -7.58 -0.17 12.99
N ALA A 125 -7.20 0.25 11.77
CA ALA A 125 -6.98 -0.65 10.64
C ALA A 125 -5.66 -1.43 10.73
N VAL A 126 -4.73 -1.06 11.60
CA VAL A 126 -3.43 -1.71 11.75
C VAL A 126 -3.58 -2.99 12.58
N THR A 127 -3.24 -4.14 12.00
CA THR A 127 -3.31 -5.46 12.66
C THR A 127 -1.95 -5.91 13.20
N TYR A 128 -0.87 -5.39 12.63
CA TYR A 128 0.50 -5.60 13.04
C TYR A 128 1.32 -4.32 12.83
N ASP A 129 2.22 -4.04 13.77
CA ASP A 129 3.16 -2.91 13.71
C ASP A 129 4.57 -3.40 14.07
N ALA A 130 5.51 -3.27 13.12
CA ALA A 130 6.88 -3.73 13.28
C ALA A 130 7.69 -2.91 14.29
N SER A 131 7.27 -1.68 14.61
CA SER A 131 7.94 -0.82 15.59
C SER A 131 7.59 -1.17 17.05
N SER A 132 6.56 -2.02 17.25
CA SER A 132 6.13 -2.49 18.56
C SER A 132 6.72 -3.86 18.95
N ALA A 133 7.64 -4.39 18.13
CA ALA A 133 8.26 -5.71 18.29
C ALA A 133 9.65 -5.65 18.97
#